data_AF-A0A1G9APS7-F1
#
_entry.id   AF-A0A1G9APS7-F1
#
_cell.length_a   1.000
_cell.length_b   1.000
_cell.length_c   1.000
_cell.angle_alpha   90.00
_cell.angle_beta   90.00
_cell.angle_gamma   90.00
#
_symmetry.space_group_name_H-M   'P 1'
#
loop_
_entity.id
_entity.type
_entity.pdbx_description
1 polymer ?
#
loop_
_entity_poly.entity_id
_entity_poly.type
_entity_poly.pdbx_seq_one_letter_code
_entity_poly.pdbx_strand_id
1 'polypeptide(L)'
;MFSGNGSILRRAVAGAATMLAVTLSLGLSGTASGDVDTPRAEQQTRAEEQPQKASPAEFTPIEHRYWNDPKLRKLLGHPVDTEYHKDGISYQEYQNGWMYHTDDTGTHEVHGAIADRYTEVGTHETYGVPTTDELKTPDGKGRYNHFTGTKAIGIASIYWTPKTGAQGIWGPPRQFWAKHGYERGFLNYPTSTTTDTPGGKGIYTHFRGADHHGASVYWSEKTGAHSVQGAIRARWLKLGAEKSWLGFPKSNEYGIKNGRRSDFQHGYIIWNSKTGKTKAYRY
;
A
#
# COMPACT_ATOMS: atom_id res chain seq x y z
N MET A 1 5.18 16.24 35.44
CA MET A 1 4.51 17.08 34.43
C MET A 1 4.65 16.37 33.09
N PHE A 2 3.59 16.29 32.28
CA PHE A 2 3.63 15.64 30.95
C PHE A 2 3.52 16.68 29.84
N SER A 3 4.50 16.69 28.94
CA SER A 3 4.56 17.40 27.65
C SER A 3 5.77 16.83 26.89
N GLY A 4 5.76 16.62 25.57
CA GLY A 4 4.70 16.79 24.58
C GLY A 4 5.23 16.50 23.16
N ASN A 5 4.33 16.49 22.17
CA ASN A 5 4.59 16.36 20.72
C ASN A 5 5.15 15.01 20.20
N GLY A 6 4.81 14.66 18.95
CA GLY A 6 5.62 13.72 18.14
C GLY A 6 4.95 12.52 17.44
N SER A 7 3.62 12.35 17.48
CA SER A 7 2.95 11.29 16.71
C SER A 7 2.39 11.84 15.39
N ILE A 8 3.10 11.58 14.30
CA ILE A 8 2.58 11.69 12.94
C ILE A 8 1.77 10.40 12.65
N LEU A 9 0.59 10.55 12.03
CA LEU A 9 -0.27 9.47 11.49
C LEU A 9 -0.76 8.39 12.48
N ARG A 10 -1.74 8.72 13.35
CA ARG A 10 -2.81 7.78 13.77
C ARG A 10 -4.15 8.47 14.07
N ARG A 11 -5.14 8.25 13.21
CA ARG A 11 -6.59 8.24 13.53
C ARG A 11 -7.39 7.68 12.34
N ALA A 12 -7.35 6.37 12.16
CA ALA A 12 -8.44 5.68 11.46
C ALA A 12 -9.60 5.55 12.45
N VAL A 13 -10.79 6.04 12.07
CA VAL A 13 -12.03 5.84 12.84
C VAL A 13 -12.79 4.71 12.16
N ALA A 14 -13.19 3.69 12.92
CA ALA A 14 -13.99 2.59 12.39
C ALA A 14 -15.41 3.09 12.06
N GLY A 15 -15.69 3.29 10.78
CA GLY A 15 -17.04 3.59 10.29
C GLY A 15 -17.85 2.30 10.15
N ALA A 16 -18.76 2.03 11.08
CA ALA A 16 -19.70 0.93 10.95
C ALA A 16 -20.85 1.34 10.01
N ALA A 17 -20.89 0.78 8.80
CA ALA A 17 -21.99 0.98 7.87
C ALA A 17 -23.30 0.46 8.49
N THR A 18 -24.29 1.34 8.64
CA THR A 18 -25.61 1.01 9.19
C THR A 18 -26.63 1.07 8.07
N MET A 19 -27.23 -0.06 7.72
CA MET A 19 -28.27 -0.11 6.68
C MET A 19 -29.52 0.68 7.13
N LEU A 20 -30.02 1.54 6.24
CA LEU A 20 -31.35 2.15 6.37
C LEU A 20 -32.28 1.53 5.32
N ALA A 21 -33.31 0.80 5.75
CA ALA A 21 -34.29 0.22 4.84
C ALA A 21 -35.34 1.28 4.45
N VAL A 22 -35.55 1.48 3.15
CA VAL A 22 -36.60 2.38 2.63
C VAL A 22 -37.88 1.60 2.38
N THR A 23 -38.95 1.93 3.09
CA THR A 23 -40.29 1.38 2.86
C THR A 23 -41.05 2.20 1.83
N LEU A 24 -41.48 1.58 0.72
CA LEU A 24 -42.46 2.18 -0.18
C LEU A 24 -43.83 2.30 0.51
N SER A 25 -44.51 3.42 0.31
CA SER A 25 -45.95 3.56 0.50
C SER A 25 -46.62 3.97 -0.81
N LEU A 26 -47.72 3.29 -1.14
CA LEU A 26 -48.58 3.61 -2.28
C LEU A 26 -49.88 4.23 -1.75
N GLY A 27 -50.22 5.42 -2.23
CA GLY A 27 -51.48 6.10 -1.97
C GLY A 27 -52.18 6.45 -3.27
N LEU A 28 -53.51 6.28 -3.32
CA LEU A 28 -54.34 6.51 -4.52
C LEU A 28 -55.57 7.38 -4.17
N SER A 29 -56.21 7.93 -5.22
CA SER A 29 -57.44 8.77 -5.21
C SER A 29 -57.30 10.20 -4.63
N GLY A 30 -58.03 11.21 -5.12
CA GLY A 30 -58.97 11.24 -6.25
C GLY A 30 -59.54 12.64 -6.59
N THR A 31 -60.29 12.72 -7.69
CA THR A 31 -61.24 13.77 -8.20
C THR A 31 -61.81 14.78 -7.18
N ALA A 32 -62.22 16.03 -7.48
CA ALA A 32 -62.16 16.98 -8.63
C ALA A 32 -62.69 18.37 -8.10
N SER A 33 -63.15 19.43 -8.80
CA SER A 33 -63.41 19.80 -10.21
C SER A 33 -63.61 21.34 -10.36
N GLY A 34 -63.75 21.88 -11.59
CA GLY A 34 -64.13 23.29 -11.90
C GLY A 34 -62.95 24.29 -11.98
N ASP A 35 -62.94 25.35 -12.80
CA ASP A 35 -63.93 25.83 -13.80
C ASP A 35 -63.22 26.48 -15.02
N VAL A 36 -64.00 26.96 -16.01
CA VAL A 36 -63.57 27.26 -17.40
C VAL A 36 -63.06 28.69 -17.65
N ASP A 37 -61.96 28.83 -18.40
CA ASP A 37 -61.75 29.97 -19.33
C ASP A 37 -60.74 29.63 -20.47
N THR A 38 -60.92 30.13 -21.71
CA THR A 38 -60.05 29.84 -22.89
C THR A 38 -60.45 30.68 -24.12
N PRO A 39 -59.54 31.00 -25.10
CA PRO A 39 -58.08 31.06 -25.11
C PRO A 39 -57.53 32.48 -25.40
N ARG A 40 -56.22 32.69 -25.19
CA ARG A 40 -55.42 33.61 -26.00
C ARG A 40 -54.29 32.83 -26.67
N ALA A 41 -54.14 32.98 -27.99
CA ALA A 41 -53.19 32.19 -28.76
C ALA A 41 -51.77 32.77 -28.67
N GLU A 42 -50.86 32.03 -28.04
CA GLU A 42 -49.42 32.19 -28.20
C GLU A 42 -48.86 30.93 -28.88
N GLN A 43 -48.24 31.08 -30.04
CA GLN A 43 -47.61 29.98 -30.77
C GLN A 43 -46.24 29.65 -30.15
N GLN A 44 -46.25 29.00 -28.99
CA GLN A 44 -45.06 28.28 -28.55
C GLN A 44 -44.88 27.05 -29.43
N THR A 45 -43.90 27.11 -30.33
CA THR A 45 -43.46 25.97 -31.14
C THR A 45 -42.91 24.88 -30.22
N ARG A 46 -43.79 23.97 -29.80
CA ARG A 46 -43.41 22.80 -29.01
C ARG A 46 -42.51 21.92 -29.87
N ALA A 47 -41.20 22.05 -29.67
CA ALA A 47 -40.27 21.01 -30.07
C ALA A 47 -40.71 19.70 -29.40
N GLU A 48 -40.86 18.64 -30.19
CA GLU A 48 -41.06 17.31 -29.63
C GLU A 48 -39.75 16.87 -28.99
N GLU A 49 -39.63 17.04 -27.67
CA GLU A 49 -38.74 16.22 -26.87
C GLU A 49 -39.18 14.76 -27.02
N GLN A 50 -38.67 14.11 -28.06
CA GLN A 50 -38.66 12.65 -28.12
C GLN A 50 -38.02 12.17 -26.82
N PRO A 51 -38.63 11.20 -26.10
CA PRO A 51 -38.04 10.71 -24.87
C PRO A 51 -36.63 10.22 -25.16
N GLN A 52 -35.62 10.92 -24.63
CA GLN A 52 -34.22 10.54 -24.76
C GLN A 52 -34.10 9.11 -24.25
N LYS A 53 -34.01 8.15 -25.17
CA LYS A 53 -34.02 6.73 -24.85
C LYS A 53 -32.88 6.50 -23.87
N ALA A 54 -33.22 6.14 -22.63
CA ALA A 54 -32.25 6.08 -21.54
C ALA A 54 -31.01 5.31 -22.03
N SER A 55 -29.85 5.93 -21.88
CA SER A 55 -28.60 5.27 -22.24
C SER A 55 -28.57 3.91 -21.54
N PRO A 56 -28.10 2.83 -22.20
CA PRO A 56 -27.61 1.69 -21.45
C PRO A 56 -26.69 2.22 -20.34
N ALA A 57 -26.89 1.76 -19.11
CA ALA A 57 -25.97 2.09 -18.03
C ALA A 57 -24.59 1.56 -18.46
N GLU A 58 -23.67 2.47 -18.79
CA GLU A 58 -22.34 2.09 -19.22
C GLU A 58 -21.61 1.52 -18.01
N PHE A 59 -21.19 0.25 -18.12
CA PHE A 59 -20.46 -0.43 -17.05
C PHE A 59 -19.23 0.39 -16.66
N THR A 60 -19.00 0.54 -15.35
CA THR A 60 -17.77 1.18 -14.86
C THR A 60 -16.53 0.45 -15.36
N PRO A 61 -15.34 1.06 -15.32
CA PRO A 61 -14.09 0.36 -15.63
C PRO A 61 -13.79 -0.85 -14.73
N ILE A 62 -14.41 -0.93 -13.53
CA ILE A 62 -14.37 -2.10 -12.64
C ILE A 62 -15.38 -3.15 -13.09
N GLU A 63 -16.66 -2.80 -13.24
CA GLU A 63 -17.73 -3.69 -13.70
C GLU A 63 -17.42 -4.29 -15.07
N HIS A 64 -16.97 -3.48 -16.03
CA HIS A 64 -16.61 -3.93 -17.37
C HIS A 64 -15.49 -4.98 -17.32
N ARG A 65 -14.46 -4.79 -16.47
CA ARG A 65 -13.40 -5.78 -16.28
C ARG A 65 -13.93 -7.03 -15.58
N TYR A 66 -14.69 -6.88 -14.50
CA TYR A 66 -15.26 -7.98 -13.73
C TYR A 66 -16.21 -8.85 -14.56
N TRP A 67 -17.12 -8.26 -15.33
CA TRP A 67 -18.07 -9.00 -16.17
C TRP A 67 -17.45 -9.62 -17.44
N ASN A 68 -16.32 -9.10 -17.93
CA ASN A 68 -15.59 -9.70 -19.07
C ASN A 68 -14.48 -10.70 -18.70
N ASP A 69 -14.04 -10.80 -17.44
CA ASP A 69 -13.07 -11.83 -16.99
C ASP A 69 -13.69 -12.87 -16.01
N PRO A 70 -14.12 -14.05 -16.50
CA PRO A 70 -14.62 -15.13 -15.65
C PRO A 70 -13.61 -15.72 -14.67
N LYS A 71 -12.30 -15.58 -14.92
CA LYS A 71 -11.25 -16.02 -13.97
C LYS A 71 -11.16 -15.06 -12.81
N LEU A 72 -11.20 -13.76 -13.08
CA LEU A 72 -11.24 -12.71 -12.06
C LEU A 72 -12.49 -12.83 -11.17
N ARG A 73 -13.67 -13.09 -11.73
CA ARG A 73 -14.89 -13.36 -10.93
C ARG A 73 -14.73 -14.57 -10.02
N LYS A 74 -14.15 -15.66 -10.53
CA LYS A 74 -13.90 -16.87 -9.73
C LYS A 74 -12.84 -16.64 -8.63
N LEU A 75 -11.91 -15.71 -8.86
CA LEU A 75 -10.85 -15.35 -7.92
C LEU A 75 -11.38 -14.47 -6.79
N LEU A 76 -12.03 -13.36 -7.13
CA LEU A 76 -12.51 -12.36 -6.18
C LEU A 76 -13.82 -12.75 -5.48
N GLY A 77 -14.64 -13.60 -6.12
CA GLY A 77 -16.01 -13.87 -5.65
C GLY A 77 -16.96 -12.73 -6.00
N HIS A 78 -18.11 -12.68 -5.32
CA HIS A 78 -19.11 -11.63 -5.51
C HIS A 78 -18.66 -10.29 -4.90
N PRO A 79 -19.14 -9.14 -5.41
CA PRO A 79 -18.99 -7.86 -4.71
C PRO A 79 -19.71 -7.91 -3.35
N VAL A 80 -19.16 -7.20 -2.36
CA VAL A 80 -19.69 -7.13 -0.99
C VAL A 80 -20.69 -5.98 -0.82
N ASP A 81 -20.53 -4.92 -1.61
CA ASP A 81 -21.32 -3.68 -1.58
C ASP A 81 -21.38 -3.06 -3.00
N THR A 82 -21.90 -1.84 -3.17
CA THR A 82 -21.80 -1.05 -4.42
C THR A 82 -20.44 -0.38 -4.64
N GLU A 83 -20.14 0.03 -5.88
CA GLU A 83 -18.85 0.61 -6.25
C GLU A 83 -18.70 2.08 -5.80
N TYR A 84 -17.71 2.32 -4.95
CA TYR A 84 -17.42 3.63 -4.37
C TYR A 84 -16.64 4.51 -5.36
N HIS A 85 -17.08 5.76 -5.51
CA HIS A 85 -16.47 6.75 -6.41
C HIS A 85 -16.12 8.02 -5.60
N LYS A 86 -14.82 8.34 -5.46
CA LYS A 86 -14.33 9.46 -4.64
C LYS A 86 -12.97 9.96 -5.15
N ASP A 87 -12.80 11.28 -5.24
CA ASP A 87 -11.50 11.95 -5.50
C ASP A 87 -10.70 11.42 -6.72
N GLY A 88 -11.39 10.97 -7.78
CA GLY A 88 -10.76 10.36 -8.97
C GLY A 88 -10.42 8.87 -8.85
N ILE A 89 -10.88 8.22 -7.78
CA ILE A 89 -10.72 6.78 -7.53
C ILE A 89 -12.10 6.11 -7.53
N SER A 90 -12.25 5.08 -8.36
CA SER A 90 -13.32 4.08 -8.20
C SER A 90 -12.78 2.85 -7.47
N TYR A 91 -13.54 2.26 -6.56
CA TYR A 91 -13.14 1.03 -5.86
C TYR A 91 -14.32 0.18 -5.38
N GLN A 92 -14.07 -1.13 -5.31
CA GLN A 92 -15.07 -2.14 -4.96
C GLN A 92 -14.44 -3.24 -4.10
N GLU A 93 -15.08 -3.57 -2.98
CA GLU A 93 -14.75 -4.76 -2.17
C GLU A 93 -15.48 -6.00 -2.71
N TYR A 94 -14.78 -7.13 -2.75
CA TYR A 94 -15.25 -8.45 -3.16
C TYR A 94 -14.90 -9.48 -2.08
N GLN A 95 -15.59 -10.61 -2.06
CA GLN A 95 -15.45 -11.65 -1.02
C GLN A 95 -14.01 -12.09 -0.71
N ASN A 96 -13.10 -12.06 -1.69
CA ASN A 96 -11.70 -12.47 -1.55
C ASN A 96 -10.68 -11.36 -1.87
N GLY A 97 -11.10 -10.09 -2.02
CA GLY A 97 -10.20 -9.02 -2.46
C GLY A 97 -10.88 -7.70 -2.83
N TRP A 98 -10.15 -6.86 -3.55
CA TRP A 98 -10.58 -5.54 -3.99
C TRP A 98 -10.31 -5.34 -5.48
N MET A 99 -11.11 -4.49 -6.13
CA MET A 99 -10.71 -3.81 -7.37
C MET A 99 -10.66 -2.31 -7.17
N TYR A 100 -9.74 -1.66 -7.88
CA TYR A 100 -9.54 -0.22 -7.91
C TYR A 100 -9.40 0.24 -9.36
N HIS A 101 -9.78 1.48 -9.64
CA HIS A 101 -9.55 2.13 -10.92
C HIS A 101 -9.24 3.62 -10.73
N THR A 102 -8.29 4.13 -11.50
CA THR A 102 -8.10 5.56 -11.82
C THR A 102 -7.67 5.69 -13.28
N ASP A 103 -7.80 6.88 -13.87
CA ASP A 103 -7.29 7.15 -15.23
C ASP A 103 -5.77 6.90 -15.36
N ASP A 104 -5.01 7.20 -14.30
CA ASP A 104 -3.54 7.05 -14.26
C ASP A 104 -3.07 5.59 -14.19
N THR A 105 -3.82 4.70 -13.52
CA THR A 105 -3.41 3.30 -13.29
C THR A 105 -4.20 2.28 -14.10
N GLY A 106 -5.38 2.64 -14.60
CA GLY A 106 -6.38 1.69 -15.07
C GLY A 106 -6.91 0.81 -13.93
N THR A 107 -7.67 -0.24 -14.31
CA THR A 107 -8.36 -1.12 -13.37
C THR A 107 -7.45 -2.25 -12.88
N HIS A 108 -7.18 -2.32 -11.57
CA HIS A 108 -6.33 -3.33 -10.93
C HIS A 108 -6.98 -4.05 -9.74
N GLU A 109 -6.55 -5.28 -9.49
CA GLU A 109 -7.06 -6.13 -8.40
C GLU A 109 -6.02 -6.39 -7.29
N VAL A 110 -6.48 -6.62 -6.07
CA VAL A 110 -5.68 -7.07 -4.93
C VAL A 110 -6.46 -8.17 -4.20
N HIS A 111 -5.92 -9.37 -4.03
CA HIS A 111 -6.65 -10.49 -3.43
C HIS A 111 -5.90 -11.23 -2.30
N GLY A 112 -6.64 -12.09 -1.58
CA GLY A 112 -6.12 -13.02 -0.59
C GLY A 112 -5.21 -12.38 0.46
N ALA A 113 -4.11 -13.06 0.79
CA ALA A 113 -3.18 -12.62 1.83
C ALA A 113 -2.50 -11.26 1.57
N ILE A 114 -2.53 -10.75 0.34
CA ILE A 114 -2.08 -9.38 0.04
C ILE A 114 -3.22 -8.37 0.27
N ALA A 115 -4.48 -8.71 -0.06
CA ALA A 115 -5.65 -7.91 0.31
C ALA A 115 -5.85 -7.81 1.83
N ASP A 116 -5.64 -8.92 2.56
CA ASP A 116 -5.67 -8.95 4.03
C ASP A 116 -4.71 -7.89 4.60
N ARG A 117 -3.43 -7.95 4.18
CA ARG A 117 -2.40 -6.99 4.60
C ARG A 117 -2.68 -5.57 4.12
N TYR A 118 -3.21 -5.39 2.91
CA TYR A 118 -3.60 -4.07 2.39
C TYR A 118 -4.70 -3.44 3.25
N THR A 119 -5.67 -4.24 3.71
CA THR A 119 -6.72 -3.82 4.65
C THR A 119 -6.14 -3.53 6.04
N GLU A 120 -5.28 -4.40 6.58
CA GLU A 120 -4.58 -4.20 7.87
C GLU A 120 -3.78 -2.88 7.95
N VAL A 121 -3.27 -2.37 6.82
CA VAL A 121 -2.50 -1.12 6.76
C VAL A 121 -3.31 0.10 6.32
N GLY A 122 -4.64 -0.02 6.16
CA GLY A 122 -5.53 1.11 5.85
C GLY A 122 -5.80 1.35 4.35
N THR A 123 -5.60 0.35 3.49
CA THR A 123 -5.93 0.38 2.05
C THR A 123 -5.33 1.58 1.29
N HIS A 124 -6.07 2.12 0.30
CA HIS A 124 -5.64 3.21 -0.57
C HIS A 124 -5.35 4.51 0.20
N GLU A 125 -6.11 4.81 1.26
CA GLU A 125 -5.91 5.98 2.13
C GLU A 125 -4.52 5.99 2.82
N THR A 126 -3.80 4.86 2.86
CA THR A 126 -2.41 4.79 3.35
C THR A 126 -1.40 4.39 2.27
N TYR A 127 -1.69 3.36 1.46
CA TYR A 127 -0.76 2.76 0.49
C TYR A 127 -0.90 3.29 -0.95
N GLY A 128 -1.93 4.10 -1.23
CA GLY A 128 -2.31 4.45 -2.60
C GLY A 128 -2.95 3.27 -3.35
N VAL A 129 -3.51 3.54 -4.52
CA VAL A 129 -4.16 2.52 -5.36
C VAL A 129 -3.14 1.53 -5.96
N PRO A 130 -3.52 0.28 -6.25
CA PRO A 130 -2.66 -0.67 -6.94
C PRO A 130 -2.31 -0.23 -8.37
N THR A 131 -1.05 -0.42 -8.75
CA THR A 131 -0.52 -0.22 -10.13
C THR A 131 -0.19 -1.55 -10.82
N THR A 132 -0.58 -2.66 -10.21
CA THR A 132 -0.55 -4.02 -10.77
C THR A 132 -1.66 -4.84 -10.12
N ASP A 133 -2.10 -5.88 -10.82
CA ASP A 133 -2.76 -7.04 -10.21
C ASP A 133 -1.79 -7.79 -9.27
N GLU A 134 -2.23 -8.85 -8.58
CA GLU A 134 -1.30 -9.73 -7.88
C GLU A 134 -0.47 -10.54 -8.89
N LEU A 135 0.83 -10.22 -8.95
CA LEU A 135 1.77 -10.87 -9.85
C LEU A 135 2.64 -11.90 -9.12
N LYS A 136 3.01 -12.97 -9.82
CA LYS A 136 4.06 -13.89 -9.37
C LYS A 136 5.40 -13.16 -9.37
N THR A 137 6.20 -13.32 -8.31
CA THR A 137 7.55 -12.77 -8.29
C THR A 137 8.43 -13.39 -9.38
N PRO A 138 9.38 -12.64 -9.98
CA PRO A 138 10.32 -13.17 -10.97
C PRO A 138 11.16 -14.37 -10.51
N ASP A 139 11.33 -14.58 -9.19
CA ASP A 139 12.03 -15.75 -8.63
C ASP A 139 11.14 -16.97 -8.37
N GLY A 140 9.83 -16.86 -8.63
CA GLY A 140 8.79 -17.89 -8.52
C GLY A 140 8.28 -18.18 -7.11
N LYS A 141 8.86 -17.58 -6.04
CA LYS A 141 8.62 -18.01 -4.64
C LYS A 141 7.55 -17.22 -3.89
N GLY A 142 7.02 -16.17 -4.50
CA GLY A 142 6.12 -15.24 -3.84
C GLY A 142 5.07 -14.62 -4.75
N ARG A 143 4.41 -13.60 -4.22
CA ARG A 143 3.41 -12.77 -4.88
C ARG A 143 3.65 -11.31 -4.52
N TYR A 144 3.19 -10.39 -5.36
CA TYR A 144 3.22 -8.96 -5.04
C TYR A 144 2.16 -8.15 -5.76
N ASN A 145 1.77 -7.04 -5.14
CA ASN A 145 1.20 -5.88 -5.82
C ASN A 145 2.18 -4.69 -5.66
N HIS A 146 2.20 -3.80 -6.66
CA HIS A 146 2.75 -2.45 -6.51
C HIS A 146 1.60 -1.45 -6.31
N PHE A 147 1.87 -0.35 -5.62
CA PHE A 147 0.89 0.70 -5.32
C PHE A 147 1.51 2.08 -5.55
N THR A 148 0.69 3.06 -5.91
CA THR A 148 1.14 4.44 -6.18
C THR A 148 1.83 5.07 -4.96
N GLY A 149 1.46 4.65 -3.75
CA GLY A 149 1.86 5.30 -2.51
C GLY A 149 1.00 6.54 -2.21
N THR A 150 1.23 7.11 -1.02
CA THR A 150 0.68 8.42 -0.64
C THR A 150 1.82 9.40 -0.41
N LYS A 151 1.52 10.71 -0.32
CA LYS A 151 2.51 11.74 0.06
C LYS A 151 3.19 11.46 1.40
N ALA A 152 2.56 10.69 2.28
CA ALA A 152 3.09 10.31 3.59
C ALA A 152 4.21 9.26 3.51
N ILE A 153 4.01 8.19 2.72
CA ILE A 153 4.93 7.02 2.70
C ILE A 153 5.70 6.85 1.38
N GLY A 154 5.32 7.56 0.32
CA GLY A 154 5.85 7.36 -1.04
C GLY A 154 5.47 6.01 -1.65
N ILE A 155 5.99 5.71 -2.85
CA ILE A 155 5.68 4.48 -3.60
C ILE A 155 5.78 3.23 -2.71
N ALA A 156 4.70 2.44 -2.70
CA ALA A 156 4.54 1.29 -1.85
C ALA A 156 4.43 -0.02 -2.65
N SER A 157 4.60 -1.15 -1.97
CA SER A 157 4.42 -2.49 -2.51
C SER A 157 4.09 -3.44 -1.37
N ILE A 158 3.30 -4.48 -1.62
CA ILE A 158 3.10 -5.56 -0.66
C ILE A 158 3.61 -6.84 -1.33
N TYR A 159 4.46 -7.58 -0.61
CA TYR A 159 5.04 -8.84 -1.08
C TYR A 159 4.69 -9.96 -0.12
N TRP A 160 4.26 -11.11 -0.65
CA TRP A 160 3.91 -12.30 0.12
C TRP A 160 4.84 -13.48 -0.23
N THR A 161 5.19 -14.28 0.77
CA THR A 161 5.70 -15.65 0.60
C THR A 161 5.14 -16.58 1.67
N PRO A 162 5.14 -17.91 1.46
CA PRO A 162 4.76 -18.88 2.49
C PRO A 162 5.60 -18.83 3.78
N LYS A 163 6.80 -18.21 3.74
CA LYS A 163 7.70 -18.10 4.90
C LYS A 163 7.63 -16.76 5.63
N THR A 164 7.11 -15.73 4.99
CA THR A 164 7.08 -14.35 5.53
C THR A 164 5.67 -13.83 5.80
N GLY A 165 4.65 -14.51 5.28
CA GLY A 165 3.34 -13.88 5.04
C GLY A 165 3.47 -12.72 4.06
N ALA A 166 2.42 -11.91 3.97
CA ALA A 166 2.49 -10.61 3.32
C ALA A 166 3.24 -9.61 4.19
N GLN A 167 3.99 -8.71 3.57
CA GLN A 167 4.74 -7.62 4.20
C GLN A 167 4.61 -6.37 3.33
N GLY A 168 4.34 -5.21 3.92
CA GLY A 168 4.16 -3.95 3.20
C GLY A 168 5.43 -3.08 3.24
N ILE A 169 5.94 -2.66 2.09
CA ILE A 169 7.24 -1.99 1.97
C ILE A 169 7.05 -0.68 1.22
N TRP A 170 7.52 0.43 1.81
CA TRP A 170 7.30 1.77 1.28
C TRP A 170 8.53 2.67 1.38
N GLY A 171 8.45 3.84 0.73
CA GLY A 171 9.43 4.93 0.86
C GLY A 171 10.87 4.57 0.47
N PRO A 172 11.86 5.30 1.02
CA PRO A 172 13.28 5.05 0.77
C PRO A 172 13.75 3.58 0.96
N PRO A 173 13.28 2.78 1.94
CA PRO A 173 13.56 1.34 1.99
C PRO A 173 13.08 0.57 0.75
N ARG A 174 11.85 0.83 0.27
CA ARG A 174 11.30 0.25 -0.96
C ARG A 174 12.11 0.67 -2.19
N GLN A 175 12.46 1.94 -2.29
CA GLN A 175 13.27 2.49 -3.39
C GLN A 175 14.68 1.90 -3.41
N PHE A 176 15.33 1.77 -2.25
CA PHE A 176 16.64 1.12 -2.13
C PHE A 176 16.55 -0.36 -2.55
N TRP A 177 15.55 -1.09 -2.07
CA TRP A 177 15.37 -2.50 -2.39
C TRP A 177 15.10 -2.73 -3.89
N ALA A 178 14.25 -1.91 -4.50
CA ALA A 178 14.00 -1.88 -5.94
C ALA A 178 15.29 -1.67 -6.75
N LYS A 179 16.08 -0.66 -6.39
CA LYS A 179 17.37 -0.33 -7.05
C LYS A 179 18.39 -1.48 -6.99
N HIS A 180 18.29 -2.37 -6.00
CA HIS A 180 19.18 -3.52 -5.83
C HIS A 180 18.55 -4.85 -6.24
N GLY A 181 17.48 -4.83 -7.04
CA GLY A 181 16.93 -6.02 -7.71
C GLY A 181 15.80 -6.75 -6.99
N TYR A 182 15.10 -6.09 -6.05
CA TYR A 182 13.96 -6.65 -5.30
C TYR A 182 14.29 -8.02 -4.66
N GLU A 183 13.41 -9.01 -4.78
CA GLU A 183 13.54 -10.33 -4.16
C GLU A 183 14.72 -11.17 -4.69
N ARG A 184 15.17 -10.89 -5.93
CA ARG A 184 16.40 -11.47 -6.52
C ARG A 184 17.67 -10.76 -6.04
N GLY A 185 17.54 -9.59 -5.42
CA GLY A 185 18.65 -8.82 -4.86
C GLY A 185 19.26 -9.45 -3.61
N PHE A 186 20.42 -8.94 -3.18
CA PHE A 186 21.16 -9.45 -2.02
C PHE A 186 20.38 -9.33 -0.69
N LEU A 187 19.39 -8.42 -0.63
CA LEU A 187 18.46 -8.30 0.50
C LEU A 187 17.46 -9.46 0.58
N ASN A 188 17.14 -10.09 -0.55
CA ASN A 188 16.06 -11.07 -0.73
C ASN A 188 14.71 -10.51 -0.23
N TYR A 189 13.81 -11.36 0.28
CA TYR A 189 12.46 -10.95 0.68
C TYR A 189 12.42 -10.12 1.97
N PRO A 190 11.48 -9.16 2.09
CA PRO A 190 11.17 -8.49 3.34
C PRO A 190 10.64 -9.47 4.39
N THR A 191 10.96 -9.21 5.65
CA THR A 191 10.55 -9.99 6.83
C THR A 191 9.84 -9.13 7.88
N SER A 192 9.66 -7.84 7.61
CA SER A 192 8.76 -6.93 8.31
C SER A 192 8.12 -5.97 7.31
N THR A 193 6.98 -5.41 7.68
CA THR A 193 6.47 -4.16 7.08
C THR A 193 7.50 -3.04 7.32
N THR A 194 7.54 -2.01 6.46
CA THR A 194 8.32 -0.79 6.73
C THR A 194 7.70 -0.04 7.90
N THR A 195 8.52 0.44 8.85
CA THR A 195 8.05 1.05 10.09
C THR A 195 9.01 2.14 10.55
N ASP A 196 8.49 3.15 11.26
CA ASP A 196 9.30 4.17 11.92
C ASP A 196 10.26 3.57 12.94
N THR A 197 11.47 4.11 12.99
CA THR A 197 12.43 3.83 14.07
C THR A 197 11.89 4.33 15.41
N PRO A 198 12.12 3.62 16.53
CA PRO A 198 11.71 4.06 17.86
C PRO A 198 12.24 5.46 18.23
N GLY A 199 11.40 6.47 18.08
CA GLY A 199 11.75 7.89 18.25
C GLY A 199 11.55 8.77 17.00
N GLY A 200 11.04 8.22 15.89
CA GLY A 200 10.51 9.00 14.75
C GLY A 200 11.57 9.71 13.89
N LYS A 201 12.84 9.33 13.98
CA LYS A 201 13.96 10.00 13.27
C LYS A 201 14.34 9.39 11.92
N GLY A 202 13.49 8.49 11.42
CA GLY A 202 13.78 7.65 10.27
C GLY A 202 12.89 6.42 10.25
N ILE A 203 13.04 5.61 9.20
CA ILE A 203 12.23 4.43 8.92
C ILE A 203 13.13 3.25 8.57
N TYR A 204 12.65 2.02 8.76
CA TYR A 204 13.42 0.82 8.48
C TYR A 204 12.56 -0.32 7.93
N THR A 205 13.22 -1.32 7.37
CA THR A 205 12.61 -2.59 6.95
C THR A 205 13.60 -3.72 7.17
N HIS A 206 13.15 -4.83 7.72
CA HIS A 206 13.94 -6.04 7.84
C HIS A 206 13.74 -6.92 6.60
N PHE A 207 14.81 -7.58 6.17
CA PHE A 207 14.83 -8.51 5.05
C PHE A 207 15.56 -9.79 5.44
N ARG A 208 15.29 -10.89 4.73
CA ARG A 208 15.87 -12.21 5.00
C ARG A 208 17.38 -12.27 4.75
N GLY A 209 17.89 -11.49 3.81
CA GLY A 209 19.23 -11.66 3.25
C GLY A 209 19.31 -12.85 2.29
N ALA A 210 19.96 -12.70 1.15
CA ALA A 210 20.22 -13.80 0.22
C ALA A 210 21.12 -14.88 0.84
N ASP A 211 21.98 -14.50 1.79
CA ASP A 211 22.80 -15.37 2.65
C ASP A 211 22.03 -15.99 3.84
N HIS A 212 20.81 -15.52 4.09
CA HIS A 212 19.94 -15.90 5.21
C HIS A 212 20.50 -15.53 6.60
N HIS A 213 21.48 -14.64 6.67
CA HIS A 213 21.98 -14.07 7.93
C HIS A 213 21.28 -12.75 8.32
N GLY A 214 20.26 -12.36 7.55
CA GLY A 214 19.42 -11.19 7.80
C GLY A 214 20.03 -9.89 7.28
N ALA A 215 19.19 -9.08 6.66
CA ALA A 215 19.52 -7.72 6.26
C ALA A 215 18.50 -6.72 6.83
N SER A 216 18.87 -5.45 6.90
CA SER A 216 17.95 -4.34 7.10
C SER A 216 18.32 -3.23 6.13
N VAL A 217 17.32 -2.49 5.66
CA VAL A 217 17.53 -1.13 5.14
C VAL A 217 16.99 -0.16 6.19
N TYR A 218 17.79 0.84 6.52
CA TYR A 218 17.40 1.97 7.37
C TYR A 218 17.58 3.27 6.60
N TRP A 219 16.67 4.21 6.79
CA TRP A 219 16.76 5.56 6.27
C TRP A 219 16.60 6.58 7.39
N SER A 220 17.40 7.65 7.35
CA SER A 220 17.12 8.92 8.03
C SER A 220 17.44 10.07 7.08
N GLU A 221 16.81 11.23 7.28
CA GLU A 221 17.08 12.44 6.49
C GLU A 221 18.58 12.78 6.41
N LYS A 222 19.30 12.64 7.54
CA LYS A 222 20.74 12.93 7.65
C LYS A 222 21.66 11.90 6.99
N THR A 223 21.18 10.69 6.72
CA THR A 223 22.03 9.58 6.20
C THR A 223 21.62 9.07 4.83
N GLY A 224 20.39 9.31 4.38
CA GLY A 224 19.81 8.53 3.29
C GLY A 224 19.58 7.07 3.67
N ALA A 225 19.27 6.24 2.67
CA ALA A 225 18.95 4.82 2.85
C ALA A 225 20.19 3.94 2.70
N HIS A 226 20.47 3.11 3.71
CA HIS A 226 21.63 2.22 3.75
C HIS A 226 21.27 0.80 4.22
N SER A 227 21.95 -0.19 3.62
CA SER A 227 21.85 -1.59 4.03
C SER A 227 22.87 -1.97 5.11
N VAL A 228 22.41 -2.69 6.14
CA VAL A 228 23.25 -3.34 7.14
C VAL A 228 22.88 -4.81 7.17
N GLN A 229 23.86 -5.72 7.08
CA GLN A 229 23.60 -7.15 6.86
C GLN A 229 24.45 -8.09 7.75
N GLY A 230 24.06 -9.36 7.79
CA GLY A 230 24.79 -10.46 8.40
C GLY A 230 25.32 -10.20 9.82
N ALA A 231 26.58 -10.56 10.06
CA ALA A 231 27.21 -10.43 11.37
C ALA A 231 27.33 -8.97 11.85
N ILE A 232 27.47 -8.00 10.94
CA ILE A 232 27.54 -6.57 11.26
C ILE A 232 26.18 -6.08 11.77
N ARG A 233 25.10 -6.39 11.04
CA ARG A 233 23.71 -6.15 11.49
C ARG A 233 23.45 -6.80 12.84
N ALA A 234 23.78 -8.07 12.99
CA ALA A 234 23.57 -8.80 14.24
C ALA A 234 24.31 -8.16 15.43
N ARG A 235 25.48 -7.56 15.21
CA ARG A 235 26.20 -6.80 16.25
C ARG A 235 25.58 -5.43 16.53
N TRP A 236 25.18 -4.69 15.50
CA TRP A 236 24.56 -3.37 15.64
C TRP A 236 23.19 -3.43 16.33
N LEU A 237 22.33 -4.37 15.94
CA LEU A 237 21.04 -4.61 16.62
C LEU A 237 21.26 -4.96 18.11
N LYS A 238 22.23 -5.83 18.42
CA LYS A 238 22.63 -6.15 19.81
C LYS A 238 23.25 -4.99 20.60
N LEU A 239 23.57 -3.86 19.96
CA LEU A 239 24.02 -2.63 20.63
C LEU A 239 22.87 -1.61 20.83
N GLY A 240 21.65 -1.92 20.37
CA GLY A 240 20.50 -1.00 20.39
C GLY A 240 20.22 -0.31 19.05
N ALA A 241 20.73 -0.83 17.93
CA ALA A 241 20.45 -0.36 16.57
C ALA A 241 20.70 1.16 16.40
N GLU A 242 19.79 1.90 15.79
CA GLU A 242 19.88 3.36 15.58
C GLU A 242 19.87 4.18 16.88
N LYS A 243 19.38 3.60 17.98
CA LYS A 243 19.46 4.17 19.34
C LYS A 243 20.76 3.82 20.07
N SER A 244 21.63 3.00 19.48
CA SER A 244 22.96 2.74 20.01
C SER A 244 23.86 3.97 19.88
N TRP A 245 24.99 3.98 20.59
CA TRP A 245 26.00 5.03 20.47
C TRP A 245 26.63 5.16 19.07
N LEU A 246 26.36 4.24 18.14
CA LEU A 246 26.77 4.34 16.73
C LEU A 246 25.83 5.23 15.90
N GLY A 247 24.55 5.33 16.28
CA GLY A 247 23.50 5.98 15.49
C GLY A 247 23.07 5.18 14.24
N PHE A 248 22.45 5.87 13.29
CA PHE A 248 22.03 5.31 11.99
C PHE A 248 23.24 4.91 11.12
N PRO A 249 23.09 3.94 10.19
CA PRO A 249 24.12 3.64 9.20
C PRO A 249 24.35 4.82 8.26
N LYS A 250 25.61 5.01 7.86
CA LYS A 250 26.11 6.04 6.94
C LYS A 250 26.86 5.44 5.74
N SER A 251 26.82 4.12 5.60
CA SER A 251 27.26 3.38 4.42
C SER A 251 26.50 2.07 4.31
N ASN A 252 26.46 1.51 3.09
CA ASN A 252 26.25 0.07 2.93
C ASN A 252 27.48 -0.69 3.46
N GLU A 253 27.39 -2.02 3.61
CA GLU A 253 28.54 -2.84 3.98
C GLU A 253 29.54 -3.00 2.81
N TYR A 254 30.80 -2.57 3.01
CA TYR A 254 31.87 -2.63 2.01
C TYR A 254 33.06 -3.50 2.45
N GLY A 255 33.91 -3.91 1.50
CA GLY A 255 35.08 -4.75 1.75
C GLY A 255 36.29 -3.98 2.28
N ILE A 256 37.07 -4.59 3.19
CA ILE A 256 38.34 -4.05 3.70
C ILE A 256 39.39 -5.16 3.82
N LYS A 257 40.66 -4.81 4.08
CA LYS A 257 41.73 -5.78 4.34
C LYS A 257 41.36 -6.68 5.53
N ASN A 258 41.32 -8.01 5.29
CA ASN A 258 40.87 -9.05 6.24
C ASN A 258 39.38 -9.00 6.67
N GLY A 259 38.47 -8.36 5.92
CA GLY A 259 37.08 -8.29 6.38
C GLY A 259 36.12 -7.41 5.59
N ARG A 260 35.07 -6.98 6.27
CA ARG A 260 34.03 -6.05 5.77
C ARG A 260 33.70 -5.01 6.85
N ARG A 261 33.18 -3.85 6.46
CA ARG A 261 32.86 -2.72 7.33
C ARG A 261 31.55 -2.05 6.95
N SER A 262 30.80 -1.60 7.95
CA SER A 262 29.76 -0.57 7.79
C SER A 262 30.10 0.63 8.68
N ASP A 263 29.92 1.83 8.13
CA ASP A 263 29.99 3.09 8.86
C ASP A 263 28.60 3.51 9.36
N PHE A 264 28.59 4.20 10.50
CA PHE A 264 27.42 4.76 11.15
C PHE A 264 27.67 6.24 11.47
N GLN A 265 26.72 6.94 12.07
CA GLN A 265 26.84 8.38 12.38
C GLN A 265 28.01 8.71 13.32
N HIS A 266 28.34 7.82 14.26
CA HIS A 266 29.29 8.08 15.36
C HIS A 266 30.36 7.00 15.52
N GLY A 267 30.56 6.17 14.51
CA GLY A 267 31.57 5.11 14.52
C GLY A 267 31.35 4.08 13.42
N TYR A 268 31.95 2.91 13.58
CA TYR A 268 31.92 1.85 12.58
C TYR A 268 31.98 0.45 13.21
N ILE A 269 31.52 -0.56 12.47
CA ILE A 269 31.70 -1.97 12.82
C ILE A 269 32.52 -2.64 11.73
N ILE A 270 33.54 -3.39 12.14
CA ILE A 270 34.29 -4.32 11.29
C ILE A 270 33.84 -5.74 11.60
N TRP A 271 33.62 -6.55 10.55
CA TRP A 271 33.62 -8.00 10.58
C TRP A 271 34.95 -8.54 10.04
N ASN A 272 35.59 -9.46 10.75
CA ASN A 272 36.85 -10.08 10.35
C ASN A 272 36.62 -11.44 9.67
N SER A 273 37.07 -11.59 8.42
CA SER A 273 36.78 -12.78 7.61
C SER A 273 37.49 -14.06 8.06
N LYS A 274 38.62 -13.94 8.77
CA LYS A 274 39.38 -15.10 9.28
C LYS A 274 38.81 -15.69 10.58
N THR A 275 38.00 -14.93 11.32
CA THR A 275 37.52 -15.33 12.66
C THR A 275 36.00 -15.27 12.81
N GLY A 276 35.28 -14.72 11.83
CA GLY A 276 33.84 -14.47 11.90
C GLY A 276 33.41 -13.39 12.89
N LYS A 277 34.34 -12.84 13.69
CA LYS A 277 34.05 -11.92 14.80
C LYS A 277 33.82 -10.49 14.33
N THR A 278 32.94 -9.76 15.02
CA THR A 278 32.72 -8.34 14.83
C THR A 278 33.26 -7.51 15.99
N LYS A 279 33.80 -6.32 15.68
CA LYS A 279 34.18 -5.30 16.67
C LYS A 279 33.65 -3.94 16.25
N ALA A 280 33.09 -3.22 17.21
CA ALA A 280 32.58 -1.85 17.05
C ALA A 280 33.62 -0.85 17.57
N TYR A 281 33.70 0.30 16.91
CA TYR A 281 34.64 1.38 17.17
C TYR A 281 33.90 2.71 17.10
N ARG A 282 34.30 3.70 17.93
CA ARG A 282 33.93 5.10 17.71
C ARG A 282 34.84 5.72 16.65
N TYR A 283 34.41 6.85 16.10
CA TYR A 283 35.32 7.81 15.49
C TYR A 283 36.09 8.57 16.58
#